data_AF-A0A5C7IF57-F1
#
_entry.id   AF-A0A5C7IF57-F1
#
_cell.length_a   1.000
_cell.length_b   1.000
_cell.length_c   1.000
_cell.angle_alpha   90.00
_cell.angle_beta   90.00
_cell.angle_gamma   90.00
#
_symmetry.space_group_name_H-M   'P 1'
#
loop_
_entity.id
_entity.type
_entity.pdbx_description
1 polymer ?
#
loop_
_entity_poly.entity_id
_entity_poly.type
_entity_poly.pdbx_seq_one_letter_code
_entity_poly.pdbx_strand_id
1 'polypeptide(L)'
;MGERKVLNKYYRPDFDPSSKLPRIRRSNNRQIQTKARMICSNCSAELVIKTDPQNSDYVVESGATRNFDPWRTAEVEEEEDKEKNAEELAMKNRKETANLAALD
;
A
#
# COMPACT_ATOMS: atom_id res chain seq x y z
N MET A 1 31.78 24.89 -0.71
CA MET A 1 31.17 23.80 0.09
C MET A 1 31.14 24.26 1.54
N GLY A 2 29.97 24.56 2.09
CA GLY A 2 29.84 24.92 3.51
C GLY A 2 29.86 23.68 4.41
N GLU A 3 30.28 23.84 5.66
CA GLU A 3 30.30 22.75 6.63
C GLU A 3 28.88 22.22 6.88
N ARG A 4 28.73 20.89 6.91
CA ARG A 4 27.43 20.24 7.18
C ARG A 4 26.91 20.54 8.60
N LYS A 5 27.80 20.88 9.52
CA LYS A 5 27.51 21.17 10.93
C LYS A 5 28.10 22.51 11.34
N VAL A 6 27.47 23.59 10.86
CA VAL A 6 27.81 24.94 11.33
C VAL A 6 27.29 25.11 12.76
N LEU A 7 28.19 25.38 13.71
CA LEU A 7 27.87 25.53 15.13
C LEU A 7 26.96 26.75 15.39
N ASN A 8 27.30 27.90 14.79
CA ASN A 8 26.56 29.16 14.96
C ASN A 8 26.25 29.80 13.61
N LYS A 9 24.98 30.20 13.43
CA LYS A 9 24.53 31.02 12.30
C LYS A 9 24.41 32.46 12.77
N TYR A 10 24.93 33.41 11.99
CA TYR A 10 24.76 34.83 12.28
C TYR A 10 23.29 35.24 12.06
N TYR A 11 22.67 35.82 13.08
CA TYR A 11 21.34 36.42 13.01
C TYR A 11 21.49 37.95 13.03
N ARG A 12 20.69 38.65 12.22
CA ARG A 12 20.67 40.12 12.24
C ARG A 12 20.20 40.62 13.63
N PRO A 13 20.72 41.75 14.16
CA PRO A 13 20.34 42.27 15.48
C PRO A 13 18.85 42.54 15.68
N ASP A 14 18.10 42.83 14.60
CA ASP A 14 16.65 43.11 14.63
C ASP A 14 15.79 41.86 14.31
N PHE A 15 16.39 40.66 14.35
CA PHE A 15 15.70 39.41 14.02
C PHE A 15 14.98 38.83 15.23
N ASP A 16 13.67 39.07 15.29
CA ASP A 16 12.78 38.43 16.25
C ASP A 16 12.29 37.06 15.72
N PRO A 17 12.67 35.93 16.35
CA PRO A 17 12.30 34.59 15.89
C PRO A 17 10.82 34.25 16.10
N SER A 18 10.10 35.03 16.91
CA SER A 18 8.68 34.79 17.25
C SER A 18 7.70 35.45 16.26
N SER A 19 8.08 36.57 15.65
CA SER A 19 7.17 37.41 14.86
C SER A 19 7.24 37.17 13.35
N LYS A 20 8.29 36.50 12.83
CA LYS A 20 8.61 36.46 11.39
C LYS A 20 8.58 35.07 10.74
N LEU A 21 8.32 34.00 11.50
CA LEU A 21 8.38 32.63 10.98
C LEU A 21 7.02 31.90 11.08
N PRO A 22 6.34 31.61 9.96
CA PRO A 22 5.15 30.77 9.99
C PRO A 22 5.52 29.33 10.36
N ARG A 23 5.05 28.84 11.51
CA ARG A 23 5.15 27.41 11.87
C ARG A 23 3.98 26.65 11.24
N ILE A 24 4.23 26.00 10.10
CA ILE A 24 3.27 25.04 9.54
C ILE A 24 3.22 23.81 10.45
N ARG A 25 2.17 23.69 11.27
CA ARG A 25 1.88 22.46 12.01
C ARG A 25 1.14 21.50 11.09
N ARG A 26 1.79 20.40 10.70
CA ARG A 26 1.12 19.28 10.02
C ARG A 26 0.61 18.30 11.10
N SER A 27 -0.54 17.69 10.86
CA SER A 27 -1.10 16.68 11.76
C SER A 27 -0.22 15.42 11.79
N ASN A 28 0.11 14.91 12.97
CA ASN A 28 1.00 13.75 13.14
C ASN A 28 0.45 12.42 12.60
N ASN A 29 -0.87 12.34 12.35
CA ASN A 29 -1.56 11.09 11.94
C ASN A 29 -2.16 11.15 10.52
N ARG A 30 -1.57 11.94 9.61
CA ARG A 30 -2.02 11.89 8.21
C ARG A 30 -1.40 10.66 7.56
N GLN A 31 -2.21 9.64 7.28
CA GLN A 31 -1.80 8.54 6.40
C GLN A 31 -1.66 9.13 4.99
N ILE A 32 -0.45 9.56 4.62
CA ILE A 32 -0.19 10.22 3.34
C ILE A 32 -0.20 9.13 2.27
N GLN A 33 -1.23 9.10 1.44
CA GLN A 33 -1.17 8.39 0.17
C GLN A 33 -0.07 9.03 -0.67
N THR A 34 1.08 8.37 -0.74
CA THR A 34 2.25 8.91 -1.40
C THR A 34 2.21 8.45 -2.85
N LYS A 35 2.19 9.40 -3.78
CA LYS A 35 2.24 9.12 -5.22
C LYS A 35 3.68 9.32 -5.70
N ALA A 36 4.28 8.25 -6.20
CA ALA A 36 5.56 8.30 -6.88
C ALA A 36 5.32 8.55 -8.37
N ARG A 37 6.01 9.55 -8.93
CA ARG A 37 6.04 9.86 -10.36
C ARG A 37 7.42 9.52 -10.87
N MET A 38 7.50 8.68 -11.90
CA MET A 38 8.74 8.26 -12.52
C MET A 38 8.61 8.37 -14.04
N ILE A 39 9.72 8.70 -14.69
CA ILE A 39 9.75 8.93 -16.14
C ILE A 39 10.40 7.71 -16.79
N CYS A 40 9.79 7.17 -17.84
CA CYS A 40 10.39 6.09 -18.62
C CYS A 40 11.60 6.61 -19.41
N SER A 41 12.74 5.91 -19.32
CA SER A 41 13.97 6.30 -20.01
C SER A 41 13.88 6.21 -21.54
N ASN A 42 12.99 5.38 -22.08
CA ASN A 42 12.90 5.14 -23.52
C ASN A 42 11.86 6.04 -24.21
N CYS A 43 10.66 6.16 -23.64
CA CYS A 43 9.55 6.93 -24.24
C CYS A 43 9.25 8.26 -23.55
N SER A 44 9.98 8.61 -22.47
CA SER A 44 9.73 9.81 -21.65
C SER A 44 8.30 9.96 -21.09
N ALA A 45 7.52 8.87 -21.14
CA ALA A 45 6.17 8.84 -20.59
C ALA A 45 6.19 8.85 -19.06
N GLU A 46 5.18 9.48 -18.47
CA GLU A 46 5.00 9.51 -17.02
C GLU A 46 4.33 8.23 -16.53
N LEU A 47 4.92 7.64 -15.51
CA LEU A 47 4.43 6.49 -14.78
C LEU A 47 4.04 6.94 -13.37
N VAL A 48 2.83 6.63 -12.95
CA VAL A 48 2.32 7.03 -11.63
C VAL A 48 2.00 5.79 -10.80
N ILE A 49 2.64 5.68 -9.64
CA ILE A 49 2.48 4.57 -8.70
C ILE A 49 1.97 5.12 -7.37
N LYS A 50 0.89 4.53 -6.86
CA LYS A 50 0.31 4.80 -5.55
C LYS A 50 0.77 3.77 -4.52
N THR A 51 1.05 4.24 -3.31
CA THR A 51 1.26 3.39 -2.14
C THR A 51 -0.05 3.10 -1.43
N ASP A 52 -0.43 1.83 -1.27
CA ASP A 52 -1.62 1.42 -0.52
C ASP A 52 -1.24 0.90 0.87
N PRO A 53 -1.50 1.68 1.94
CA PRO A 53 -1.03 1.37 3.28
C PRO A 53 -1.75 0.19 3.94
N GLN A 54 -2.93 -0.19 3.44
CA GLN A 54 -3.69 -1.33 3.99
C GLN A 54 -3.10 -2.68 3.56
N ASN A 55 -2.57 -2.75 2.33
CA ASN A 55 -2.07 -3.99 1.74
C ASN A 55 -0.53 -4.02 1.65
N SER A 56 0.16 -3.02 2.20
CA SER A 56 1.63 -2.85 2.07
C SER A 56 2.14 -2.94 0.63
N ASP A 57 1.30 -2.56 -0.33
CA ASP A 57 1.47 -2.83 -1.75
C ASP A 57 1.44 -1.55 -2.58
N TYR A 58 1.89 -1.65 -3.83
CA TYR A 58 1.88 -0.56 -4.79
C TYR A 58 0.92 -0.84 -5.94
N VAL A 59 0.06 0.13 -6.24
CA VAL A 59 -0.87 0.06 -7.38
C VAL A 59 -0.47 1.09 -8.42
N VAL A 60 -0.41 0.65 -9.68
CA VAL A 60 -0.08 1.52 -10.82
C VAL A 60 -1.35 2.24 -11.28
N GLU A 61 -1.30 3.57 -11.36
CA GLU A 61 -2.40 4.39 -11.90
C GLU A 61 -2.31 4.57 -13.42
N SER A 62 -1.10 4.85 -13.94
CA SER A 62 -0.92 5.20 -15.35
C SER A 62 0.46 4.81 -15.90
N GLY A 63 0.48 4.46 -17.19
CA GLY A 63 1.70 4.39 -18.01
C GLY A 63 2.48 3.08 -17.93
N ALA A 64 2.19 2.19 -16.97
CA ALA A 64 2.84 0.89 -16.84
C ALA A 64 1.85 -0.22 -16.52
N THR A 65 2.23 -1.43 -16.88
CA THR A 65 1.62 -2.69 -16.43
C THR A 65 2.60 -3.38 -15.47
N ARG A 66 2.07 -4.06 -14.45
CA ARG A 66 2.91 -4.90 -13.58
C ARG A 66 3.42 -6.11 -14.35
N ASN A 67 4.59 -6.62 -13.98
CA ASN A 67 5.04 -7.93 -14.46
C ASN A 67 4.21 -9.04 -13.79
N PHE A 68 4.08 -10.19 -14.45
CA PHE A 68 3.35 -11.33 -13.90
C PHE A 68 4.16 -11.98 -12.76
N ASP A 69 3.54 -12.10 -11.59
CA ASP A 69 4.12 -12.65 -10.37
C ASP A 69 3.44 -14.00 -10.04
N PRO A 70 4.08 -15.16 -10.33
CA PRO A 70 3.46 -16.49 -10.16
C PRO A 70 2.99 -16.80 -8.73
N TRP A 71 3.61 -16.22 -7.71
CA TRP A 71 3.21 -16.42 -6.32
C TRP A 71 1.89 -15.70 -5.98
N ARG A 72 1.57 -14.57 -6.63
CA ARG A 72 0.26 -13.91 -6.44
C ARG A 72 -0.87 -14.71 -7.05
N THR A 73 -0.63 -15.34 -8.22
CA THR A 73 -1.63 -16.24 -8.80
C THR A 73 -1.77 -17.51 -7.99
N ALA A 74 -0.68 -18.08 -7.49
CA ALA A 74 -0.72 -19.23 -6.61
C ALA A 74 -1.49 -18.95 -5.31
N GLU A 75 -1.30 -17.79 -4.68
CA GLU A 75 -2.07 -17.39 -3.48
C GLU A 75 -3.58 -17.28 -3.76
N VAL A 76 -3.96 -16.72 -4.92
CA VAL A 76 -5.37 -16.62 -5.33
C VAL A 76 -5.96 -18.00 -5.62
N GLU A 77 -5.23 -18.84 -6.35
CA GLU A 77 -5.63 -20.22 -6.67
C GLU A 77 -5.78 -21.07 -5.40
N GLU A 78 -4.86 -20.95 -4.45
CA GLU A 78 -4.93 -21.65 -3.16
C GLU A 78 -6.15 -21.21 -2.33
N GLU A 79 -6.48 -19.93 -2.30
CA GLU A 79 -7.69 -19.45 -1.62
C GLU A 79 -8.97 -19.96 -2.30
N GLU A 80 -9.04 -19.92 -3.63
CA GLU A 80 -10.17 -20.47 -4.38
C GLU A 80 -10.34 -21.98 -4.17
N ASP A 81 -9.24 -22.74 -4.11
CA ASP A 81 -9.29 -24.19 -3.90
C ASP A 81 -9.68 -24.54 -2.46
N LYS A 82 -9.25 -23.73 -1.47
CA LYS A 82 -9.73 -23.85 -0.08
C LYS A 82 -11.24 -23.61 0.00
N GLU A 83 -11.77 -22.62 -0.73
CA GLU A 83 -13.20 -22.30 -0.76
C GLU A 83 -14.00 -23.44 -1.40
N LYS A 84 -13.59 -23.93 -2.57
CA LYS A 84 -14.23 -25.09 -3.24
C LYS A 84 -14.24 -26.33 -2.34
N ASN A 85 -13.13 -26.62 -1.68
CA ASN A 85 -13.03 -27.77 -0.77
C ASN A 85 -13.94 -27.60 0.46
N ALA A 86 -14.03 -26.40 1.02
CA ALA A 86 -14.95 -26.10 2.13
C ALA A 86 -16.42 -26.25 1.73
N GLU A 87 -16.81 -25.78 0.54
CA GLU A 87 -18.16 -25.97 0.00
C GLU A 87 -18.47 -27.45 -0.25
N GLU A 88 -17.52 -28.21 -0.79
CA GLU A 88 -17.66 -29.64 -1.01
C GLU A 88 -17.84 -30.40 0.32
N LEU A 89 -17.05 -30.07 1.34
CA LEU A 89 -17.22 -30.61 2.69
C LEU A 89 -18.59 -30.25 3.28
N ALA A 90 -19.05 -29.02 3.11
CA ALA A 90 -20.36 -28.59 3.60
C ALA A 90 -21.51 -29.31 2.89
N MET A 91 -21.36 -29.66 1.61
CA MET A 91 -22.33 -30.46 0.86
C MET A 91 -22.31 -31.92 1.29
N LYS A 92 -21.13 -32.49 1.57
CA LYS A 92 -21.00 -33.86 2.11
C LYS A 92 -21.61 -33.96 3.50
N ASN A 93 -21.28 -33.03 4.40
CA ASN A 93 -21.83 -32.98 5.75
C ASN A 93 -23.36 -32.83 5.72
N ARG A 94 -23.93 -31.99 4.84
CA ARG A 94 -25.38 -31.86 4.68
C ARG A 94 -26.05 -33.16 4.25
N LYS A 95 -25.44 -33.89 3.31
CA LYS A 95 -25.94 -35.21 2.87
C LYS A 95 -25.85 -36.24 3.98
N GLU A 96 -24.74 -36.28 4.71
CA GLU A 96 -24.57 -37.18 5.85
C GLU A 96 -25.60 -36.91 6.95
N THR A 97 -25.86 -35.65 7.30
CA THR A 97 -26.90 -35.30 8.28
C THR A 97 -28.31 -35.70 7.83
N ALA A 98 -28.61 -35.58 6.53
CA ALA A 98 -29.90 -35.98 5.99
C ALA A 98 -30.07 -37.51 5.94
N ASN A 99 -29.00 -38.24 5.64
CA ASN A 99 -29.00 -39.70 5.67
C ASN A 99 -29.18 -40.23 7.09
N LEU A 100 -28.53 -39.60 8.07
CA LEU A 100 -28.66 -39.98 9.48
C LEU A 100 -30.08 -39.73 10.00
N ALA A 101 -30.67 -38.59 9.66
CA ALA A 101 -32.06 -38.26 10.01
C ALA A 101 -33.12 -39.14 9.30
N ALA A 102 -32.75 -39.86 8.23
CA ALA A 102 -33.65 -40.79 7.53
C ALA A 102 -33.60 -42.22 8.10
N LEU A 103 -32.64 -42.51 8.98
CA LEU A 103 -32.49 -43.80 9.66
C LEU A 103 -33.15 -43.83 11.05
N ASP A 104 -33.49 -42.65 11.60
CA ASP A 104 -34.29 -42.46 12.80
C ASP A 104 -35.80 -42.44 12.48
#